data_AF-A0AAX4JAA1-F1
#
_entry.id   AF-A0AAX4JAA1-F1
#
_cell.length_a   1.000
_cell.length_b   1.000
_cell.length_c   1.000
_cell.angle_alpha   90.00
_cell.angle_beta   90.00
_cell.angle_gamma   90.00
#
_symmetry.space_group_name_H-M   'P 1'
#
loop_
_entity.id
_entity.type
_entity.pdbx_description
1 polymer ?
#
loop_
_entity_poly.entity_id
_entity_poly.type
_entity_poly.pdbx_seq_one_letter_code
_entity_poly.pdbx_strand_id
1 'polypeptide(L)'
;MDYKNRLSKVFQLFVDSPHETVHVDDLYKLFSHAGFSLTDKALEKIRQSCPETGLSFSEYLIHCEELQKNEISKEELRQCLESLSSDKSDTVDANTLINTLSTGQYALDEYELAEILRIINPDANGKVSIMYLLSLIYSKDQ
;
A
#
# COMPACT_ATOMS: atom_id res chain seq x y z
N MET A 1 6.61 -20.53 -0.44
CA MET A 1 7.91 -19.87 -0.71
C MET A 1 8.30 -19.08 0.53
N ASP A 2 9.55 -19.16 0.96
CA ASP A 2 10.07 -18.34 2.04
C ASP A 2 10.04 -16.85 1.62
N TYR A 3 9.42 -16.00 2.44
CA TYR A 3 9.25 -14.57 2.17
C TYR A 3 10.60 -13.88 1.91
N LYS A 4 11.64 -14.26 2.67
CA LYS A 4 13.00 -13.75 2.49
C LYS A 4 13.61 -14.17 1.16
N ASN A 5 13.34 -15.39 0.70
CA ASN A 5 13.78 -15.88 -0.61
C ASN A 5 13.14 -15.06 -1.75
N ARG A 6 11.85 -14.71 -1.65
CA ARG A 6 11.21 -13.81 -2.62
C ARG A 6 11.88 -12.44 -2.64
N LEU A 7 12.10 -11.82 -1.48
CA LEU A 7 12.74 -10.52 -1.38
C LEU A 7 14.18 -10.55 -1.95
N SER A 8 14.93 -11.63 -1.70
CA SER A 8 16.26 -11.84 -2.30
C SER A 8 16.22 -11.87 -3.82
N LYS A 9 15.27 -12.59 -4.41
CA LYS A 9 15.11 -12.62 -5.88
C LYS A 9 14.76 -11.27 -6.46
N VAL A 10 13.92 -10.49 -5.78
CA VAL A 10 13.60 -9.11 -6.19
C VAL A 10 14.85 -8.24 -6.16
N PHE A 11 15.65 -8.32 -5.09
CA PHE A 11 16.89 -7.55 -4.97
C PHE A 11 17.89 -7.88 -6.10
N GLN A 12 18.00 -9.16 -6.46
CA GLN A 12 18.83 -9.63 -7.59
C GLN A 12 18.38 -9.14 -8.97
N LEU A 13 17.22 -8.49 -9.11
CA LEU A 13 16.84 -7.84 -10.37
C LEU A 13 17.58 -6.50 -10.58
N PHE A 14 18.18 -5.95 -9.52
CA PHE A 14 18.80 -4.63 -9.52
C PHE A 14 20.32 -4.68 -9.35
N VAL A 15 20.87 -5.80 -8.90
CA VAL A 15 22.30 -5.99 -8.67
C VAL A 15 22.75 -7.38 -9.12
N ASP A 16 23.99 -7.48 -9.60
CA ASP A 16 24.57 -8.74 -10.08
C ASP A 16 25.13 -9.58 -8.93
N SER A 17 25.45 -8.93 -7.81
CA SER A 17 26.05 -9.54 -6.62
C SER A 17 25.31 -9.16 -5.34
N PRO A 18 25.17 -10.09 -4.36
CA PRO A 18 24.56 -9.78 -3.06
C PRO A 18 25.38 -8.79 -2.20
N HIS A 19 26.60 -8.45 -2.62
CA HIS A 19 27.45 -7.44 -1.97
C HIS A 19 27.33 -6.05 -2.58
N GLU A 20 26.63 -5.93 -3.71
CA GLU A 20 26.32 -4.66 -4.33
C GLU A 20 25.10 -4.02 -3.68
N THR A 21 24.92 -2.74 -4.00
CA THR A 21 23.90 -1.87 -3.43
C THR A 21 23.00 -1.35 -4.53
N VAL A 22 21.71 -1.15 -4.19
CA VAL A 22 20.75 -0.55 -5.11
C VAL A 22 20.83 0.97 -5.02
N HIS A 23 20.94 1.65 -6.16
CA HIS A 23 21.00 3.10 -6.21
C HIS A 23 19.69 3.75 -5.72
N VAL A 24 19.78 4.94 -5.13
CA VAL A 24 18.65 5.68 -4.53
C VAL A 24 17.49 5.93 -5.52
N ASP A 25 17.81 6.04 -6.80
CA ASP A 25 16.85 6.27 -7.88
C ASP A 25 15.97 5.04 -8.19
N ASP A 26 16.46 3.84 -7.89
CA ASP A 26 15.75 2.59 -8.16
C ASP A 26 14.97 2.05 -6.96
N LEU A 27 15.04 2.73 -5.81
CA LEU A 27 14.36 2.29 -4.58
C LEU A 27 12.85 2.13 -4.78
N TYR A 28 12.19 3.08 -5.46
CA TYR A 28 10.76 2.97 -5.72
C TYR A 28 10.44 1.66 -6.45
N LYS A 29 11.16 1.37 -7.53
CA LYS A 29 10.97 0.14 -8.31
C LYS A 29 11.27 -1.09 -7.47
N LEU A 30 12.35 -1.09 -6.68
CA LEU A 30 12.74 -2.21 -5.83
C LEU A 30 11.60 -2.59 -4.87
N PHE A 31 11.07 -1.63 -4.12
CA PHE A 31 9.99 -1.89 -3.17
C PHE A 31 8.66 -2.22 -3.87
N SER A 32 8.36 -1.63 -5.02
CA SER A 32 7.19 -2.02 -5.82
C SER A 32 7.27 -3.46 -6.33
N HIS A 33 8.44 -3.93 -6.79
CA HIS A 33 8.63 -5.33 -7.18
C HIS A 33 8.56 -6.27 -5.96
N ALA A 34 8.87 -5.77 -4.78
CA ALA A 34 8.66 -6.46 -3.51
C ALA A 34 7.18 -6.48 -3.08
N GLY A 35 6.29 -5.80 -3.79
CA GLY A 35 4.85 -5.77 -3.54
C GLY A 35 4.41 -4.68 -2.56
N PHE A 36 5.24 -3.67 -2.30
CA PHE A 36 4.86 -2.51 -1.49
C PHE A 36 4.36 -1.37 -2.38
N SER A 37 3.28 -0.72 -1.96
CA SER A 37 2.86 0.57 -2.52
C SER A 37 3.42 1.67 -1.62
N LEU A 38 4.44 2.37 -2.10
CA LEU A 38 5.09 3.46 -1.36
C LEU A 38 4.41 4.79 -1.65
N THR A 39 4.07 5.53 -0.60
CA THR A 39 3.76 6.96 -0.73
C THR A 39 5.05 7.75 -0.89
N ASP A 40 4.98 8.95 -1.47
CA ASP A 40 6.15 9.83 -1.63
C ASP A 40 6.86 10.08 -0.29
N LYS A 41 6.09 10.24 0.78
CA LYS A 41 6.62 10.42 2.14
C LYS A 41 7.38 9.18 2.65
N ALA A 42 6.86 7.98 2.37
CA ALA A 42 7.53 6.74 2.74
C ALA A 42 8.82 6.55 1.92
N LEU A 43 8.78 6.83 0.61
CA LEU A 43 9.94 6.78 -0.26
C LEU A 43 11.02 7.78 0.18
N GLU A 44 10.66 9.02 0.47
CA GLU A 44 11.59 10.04 0.97
C GLU A 44 12.21 9.65 2.31
N LYS A 45 11.45 9.05 3.22
CA LYS A 45 12.00 8.52 4.48
C LYS A 45 13.06 7.45 4.21
N ILE A 46 12.81 6.53 3.28
CA ILE A 46 13.77 5.49 2.90
C ILE A 46 15.01 6.11 2.24
N ARG A 47 14.82 7.10 1.36
CA ARG A 47 15.92 7.82 0.70
C ARG A 47 16.82 8.53 1.71
N GLN A 48 16.24 9.17 2.72
CA GLN A 48 16.98 9.86 3.78
C GLN A 48 17.79 8.90 4.66
N SER A 49 17.33 7.66 4.84
CA SER A 49 18.07 6.61 5.55
C SER A 49 19.00 5.81 4.65
N CYS A 50 18.98 6.02 3.33
CA CYS A 50 19.81 5.31 2.38
C CYS A 50 21.23 5.88 2.41
N PRO A 51 22.28 5.03 2.55
CA PRO A 51 23.65 5.48 2.41
C PRO A 51 23.93 6.07 1.02
N GLU A 52 24.93 6.95 0.91
CA GLU A 52 25.40 7.48 -0.39
C GLU A 52 25.88 6.37 -1.33
N THR A 53 26.37 5.26 -0.77
CA THR A 53 26.78 4.08 -1.52
C THR A 53 25.61 3.27 -2.07
N GLY A 54 24.36 3.62 -1.75
CA GLY A 54 23.15 2.86 -2.09
C GLY A 54 22.73 1.89 -1.00
N LEU A 55 21.59 1.23 -1.23
CA LEU A 55 20.92 0.36 -0.26
C LEU A 55 21.41 -1.10 -0.37
N SER A 56 21.99 -1.62 0.71
CA SER A 56 22.39 -3.02 0.79
C SER A 56 21.20 -3.97 0.99
N PHE A 57 21.39 -5.27 0.75
CA PHE A 57 20.34 -6.27 0.97
C PHE A 57 19.85 -6.31 2.43
N SER A 58 20.76 -6.15 3.40
CA SER A 58 20.39 -6.10 4.82
C SER A 58 19.49 -4.91 5.17
N GLU A 59 19.80 -3.73 4.64
CA GLU A 59 19.01 -2.51 4.88
C GLU A 59 17.66 -2.59 4.16
N TYR A 60 17.64 -3.14 2.96
CA TYR A 60 16.42 -3.44 2.24
C TYR A 60 15.47 -4.36 3.03
N LEU A 61 15.99 -5.42 3.67
CA LEU A 61 15.17 -6.28 4.52
C LEU A 61 14.60 -5.53 5.74
N ILE A 62 15.39 -4.67 6.39
CA ILE A 62 14.93 -3.84 7.51
C ILE A 62 13.77 -2.96 7.07
N HIS A 63 13.91 -2.25 5.93
CA HIS A 63 12.83 -1.43 5.41
C HIS A 63 11.60 -2.24 5.00
N CYS A 64 11.76 -3.43 4.42
CA CYS A 64 10.63 -4.31 4.14
C CYS A 64 9.86 -4.70 5.41
N GLU A 65 10.56 -5.00 6.50
CA GLU A 65 9.95 -5.32 7.80
C GLU A 65 9.25 -4.10 8.41
N GLU A 66 9.83 -2.90 8.29
CA GLU A 66 9.19 -1.67 8.76
C GLU A 66 7.94 -1.32 7.96
N LEU A 67 7.99 -1.43 6.63
CA LEU A 67 6.84 -1.17 5.77
C LEU A 67 5.71 -2.14 6.09
N GLN A 68 6.02 -3.43 6.24
CA GLN A 68 5.04 -4.45 6.58
C GLN A 68 4.38 -4.23 7.95
N LYS A 69 5.12 -3.70 8.95
CA LYS A 69 4.55 -3.35 10.26
C LYS A 69 3.57 -2.18 10.20
N ASN A 70 3.72 -1.30 9.21
CA ASN A 70 2.85 -0.14 9.03
C ASN A 70 1.68 -0.43 8.06
N GLU A 71 1.65 -1.60 7.41
CA GLU A 71 0.49 -2.02 6.63
C GLU A 71 -0.67 -2.36 7.55
N ILE A 72 -1.81 -1.72 7.31
CA ILE A 72 -3.08 -2.13 7.92
C ILE A 72 -3.40 -3.55 7.44
N SER A 73 -3.72 -4.44 8.38
CA SER A 73 -4.17 -5.80 8.02
C SER A 73 -5.58 -5.78 7.46
N LYS A 74 -5.94 -6.84 6.71
CA LYS A 74 -7.30 -7.00 6.16
C LYS A 74 -8.38 -6.93 7.24
N GLU A 75 -8.11 -7.47 8.42
CA GLU A 75 -9.04 -7.47 9.54
C GLU A 75 -9.16 -6.08 10.19
N GLU A 76 -8.04 -5.38 10.38
CA GLU A 76 -8.07 -4.00 10.87
C GLU A 76 -8.80 -3.07 9.89
N LEU A 77 -8.56 -3.21 8.58
CA LEU A 77 -9.28 -2.41 7.58
C LEU A 77 -10.76 -2.73 7.56
N ARG A 78 -11.12 -4.02 7.68
CA ARG A 78 -12.51 -4.45 7.80
C ARG A 78 -13.19 -3.75 8.99
N GLN A 79 -12.59 -3.81 10.17
CA GLN A 79 -13.14 -3.20 11.38
C GLN A 79 -13.26 -1.67 11.25
N CYS A 80 -12.29 -1.02 10.61
CA CYS A 80 -12.37 0.41 10.28
C CYS A 80 -13.57 0.71 9.38
N LEU A 81 -13.77 -0.05 8.29
CA LEU A 81 -14.90 0.13 7.37
C LEU A 81 -16.25 -0.17 8.04
N GLU A 82 -16.32 -1.20 8.88
CA GLU A 82 -17.53 -1.51 9.67
C GLU A 82 -17.87 -0.38 10.66
N SER A 83 -16.86 0.31 11.22
CA SER A 83 -17.09 1.46 12.10
C SER A 83 -17.67 2.69 11.38
N LEU A 84 -17.48 2.78 10.06
CA LEU A 84 -18.09 3.80 9.21
C LEU A 84 -19.52 3.43 8.80
N SER A 85 -19.92 2.18 9.00
CA SER A 85 -21.27 1.71 8.71
C SER A 85 -22.23 2.14 9.83
N SER A 86 -23.15 3.05 9.52
CA SER A 86 -24.13 3.57 10.50
C SER A 86 -25.08 2.51 11.06
N ASP A 87 -25.29 1.40 10.33
CA ASP A 87 -26.24 0.34 10.63
C ASP A 87 -25.58 -1.01 10.96
N LYS A 88 -24.23 -1.05 11.12
CA LYS A 88 -23.45 -2.29 11.25
C LYS A 88 -23.72 -3.28 10.11
N SER A 89 -24.04 -2.78 8.91
CA SER A 89 -24.19 -3.61 7.72
C SER A 89 -22.84 -3.95 7.11
N ASP A 90 -22.83 -4.94 6.20
CA ASP A 90 -21.66 -5.24 5.36
C ASP A 90 -21.43 -4.19 4.25
N THR A 91 -21.96 -2.98 4.43
CA THR A 91 -21.88 -1.88 3.47
C THR A 91 -21.51 -0.56 4.14
N VAL A 92 -20.85 0.31 3.38
CA VAL A 92 -20.55 1.70 3.76
C VAL A 92 -21.16 2.65 2.74
N ASP A 93 -21.65 3.80 3.21
CA ASP A 93 -22.10 4.88 2.33
C ASP A 93 -20.89 5.49 1.59
N ALA A 94 -20.99 5.62 0.26
CA ALA A 94 -19.88 6.07 -0.57
C ALA A 94 -19.43 7.49 -0.21
N ASN A 95 -20.37 8.40 0.09
CA ASN A 95 -20.02 9.77 0.50
C ASN A 95 -19.30 9.78 1.85
N THR A 96 -19.71 8.94 2.78
CA THR A 96 -19.05 8.77 4.09
C THR A 96 -17.62 8.24 3.93
N LEU A 97 -17.43 7.25 3.07
CA LEU A 97 -16.11 6.72 2.74
C LEU A 97 -15.22 7.81 2.11
N ILE A 98 -15.72 8.50 1.09
CA ILE A 98 -15.00 9.59 0.41
C ILE A 98 -14.64 10.70 1.39
N ASN A 99 -15.60 11.19 2.19
CA ASN A 99 -15.35 12.24 3.17
C ASN A 99 -14.26 11.83 4.17
N THR A 100 -14.29 10.56 4.61
CA THR A 100 -13.27 10.02 5.52
C THR A 100 -11.89 10.02 4.85
N LEU A 101 -11.79 9.58 3.59
CA LEU A 101 -10.55 9.62 2.82
C LEU A 101 -10.05 11.06 2.61
N SER A 102 -10.94 12.00 2.29
CA SER A 102 -10.59 13.43 2.11
C SER A 102 -10.10 14.10 3.39
N THR A 103 -10.49 13.61 4.57
CA THR A 103 -9.94 14.08 5.86
C THR A 103 -8.60 13.45 6.25
N GLY A 104 -8.11 12.50 5.44
CA GLY A 104 -6.85 11.83 5.66
C GLY A 104 -5.62 12.72 5.45
N GLN A 105 -4.44 12.15 5.71
CA GLN A 105 -3.16 12.85 5.51
C GLN A 105 -2.86 13.18 4.03
N TYR A 106 -3.53 12.48 3.10
CA TYR A 106 -3.36 12.67 1.66
C TYR A 106 -4.65 13.27 1.10
N ALA A 107 -4.60 14.57 0.78
CA ALA A 107 -5.71 15.24 0.14
C ALA A 107 -5.86 14.68 -1.28
N LEU A 108 -7.08 14.23 -1.60
CA LEU A 108 -7.43 13.73 -2.93
C LEU A 108 -7.99 14.88 -3.76
N ASP A 109 -7.52 15.01 -5.00
CA ASP A 109 -8.09 15.99 -5.93
C ASP A 109 -9.42 15.51 -6.54
N GLU A 110 -10.11 16.40 -7.26
CA GLU A 110 -11.42 16.08 -7.87
C GLU A 110 -11.36 14.92 -8.86
N TYR A 111 -10.23 14.75 -9.56
CA TYR A 111 -10.04 13.67 -10.52
C TYR A 111 -9.83 12.34 -9.81
N GLU A 112 -8.97 12.31 -8.78
CA GLU A 112 -8.74 11.14 -7.94
C GLU A 112 -10.02 10.68 -7.24
N LEU A 113 -10.82 11.62 -6.73
CA LEU A 113 -12.12 11.33 -6.13
C LEU A 113 -13.10 10.72 -7.14
N ALA A 114 -13.15 11.24 -8.36
CA ALA A 114 -14.00 10.70 -9.43
C ALA A 114 -13.59 9.28 -9.83
N GLU A 115 -12.27 9.01 -9.89
CA GLU A 115 -11.74 7.67 -10.16
C GLU A 115 -12.06 6.70 -9.03
N ILE A 116 -11.90 7.10 -7.77
CA ILE A 116 -12.27 6.26 -6.62
C ILE A 116 -13.75 5.90 -6.68
N LEU A 117 -14.64 6.87 -6.96
CA LEU A 117 -16.08 6.60 -7.09
C LEU A 117 -16.40 5.57 -8.18
N ARG A 118 -15.66 5.60 -9.31
CA ARG A 118 -15.79 4.60 -10.37
C ARG A 118 -15.31 3.23 -9.93
N ILE A 119 -14.19 3.17 -9.21
CA ILE A 119 -13.59 1.92 -8.73
C ILE A 119 -14.45 1.25 -7.67
N ILE A 120 -14.95 2.01 -6.69
CA ILE A 120 -15.74 1.44 -5.59
C ILE A 120 -17.16 1.08 -6.00
N ASN A 121 -17.63 1.62 -7.14
CA ASN A 121 -18.87 1.25 -7.83
C ASN A 121 -20.09 1.10 -6.89
N PRO A 122 -20.58 2.20 -6.31
CA PRO A 122 -21.72 2.17 -5.38
C PRO A 122 -23.01 1.69 -6.05
N ASP A 123 -23.89 1.06 -5.27
CA ASP A 123 -25.20 0.61 -5.71
C ASP A 123 -26.18 1.78 -5.94
N ALA A 124 -27.42 1.47 -6.32
CA ALA A 124 -28.46 2.47 -6.56
C ALA A 124 -28.82 3.32 -5.32
N ASN A 125 -28.43 2.89 -4.12
CA ASN A 125 -28.63 3.61 -2.87
C ASN A 125 -27.36 4.35 -2.41
N GLY A 126 -26.30 4.36 -3.21
CA GLY A 126 -25.02 4.98 -2.85
C GLY A 126 -24.17 4.16 -1.89
N LYS A 127 -24.49 2.88 -1.68
CA LYS A 127 -23.77 1.99 -0.74
C LYS A 127 -22.74 1.13 -1.47
N VAL A 128 -21.64 0.85 -0.79
CA VAL A 128 -20.54 -0.01 -1.29
C VAL A 128 -20.34 -1.18 -0.34
N SER A 129 -20.17 -2.39 -0.89
CA SER A 129 -19.86 -3.58 -0.08
C SER A 129 -18.46 -3.51 0.53
N ILE A 130 -18.36 -3.74 1.84
CA ILE A 130 -17.07 -3.82 2.55
C ILE A 130 -16.22 -4.97 1.99
N MET A 131 -16.84 -6.12 1.70
CA MET A 131 -16.15 -7.26 1.10
C MET A 131 -15.58 -6.93 -0.27
N TYR A 132 -16.29 -6.12 -1.07
CA TYR A 132 -15.78 -5.64 -2.34
C TYR A 132 -14.57 -4.71 -2.17
N LEU A 133 -14.63 -3.73 -1.25
CA LEU A 133 -13.49 -2.86 -0.93
C LEU A 133 -12.26 -3.64 -0.47
N LEU A 134 -12.45 -4.61 0.43
CA LEU A 134 -11.37 -5.49 0.87
C LEU A 134 -10.80 -6.33 -0.29
N SER A 135 -11.66 -6.74 -1.24
CA SER A 135 -11.22 -7.44 -2.43
C SER A 135 -10.43 -6.55 -3.37
N LEU A 136 -10.69 -5.25 -3.45
CA LEU A 136 -9.91 -4.31 -4.26
C LEU A 136 -8.51 -4.07 -3.68
N ILE A 137 -8.39 -4.04 -2.35
CA ILE A 137 -7.15 -3.68 -1.65
C ILE A 137 -6.26 -4.91 -1.40
N TYR A 138 -6.86 -6.05 -1.06
CA TYR A 138 -6.15 -7.27 -0.72
C TYR A 138 -6.38 -8.40 -1.72
N SER A 139 -6.76 -8.09 -2.96
CA SER A 139 -6.64 -9.07 -4.04
C SER A 139 -5.16 -9.32 -4.28
N LYS A 140 -4.59 -10.23 -3.50
CA LYS A 140 -3.44 -11.00 -3.95
C LYS A 140 -3.92 -11.80 -5.15
N ASP A 141 -3.13 -11.71 -6.21
CA ASP A 141 -3.16 -12.53 -7.41
C ASP A 141 -3.71 -13.94 -7.15
N GLN A 142 -4.63 -14.37 -8.02
CA GLN A 142 -4.94 -15.80 -8.19
C GLN A 142 -3.68 -16.61 -8.48
#